data_AF-A0A8J7DBB3-F1
#
_entry.id   AF-A0A8J7DBB3-F1
#
_cell.length_a   1.000
_cell.length_b   1.000
_cell.length_c   1.000
_cell.angle_alpha   90.00
_cell.angle_beta   90.00
_cell.angle_gamma   90.00
#
_symmetry.space_group_name_H-M   'P 1'
#
loop_
_entity.id
_entity.type
_entity.pdbx_description
1 polymer ?
#
loop_
_entity_poly.entity_id
_entity_poly.type
_entity_poly.pdbx_seq_one_letter_code
_entity_poly.pdbx_strand_id
1 'polypeptide(L)'
;MAKNKFSRFFLCAAITLVLSLSGISHVKSPIFETMQPSVAASTSTIPSSALAPWPVFQRIDALSFSSRVGLQTVWGDYLERSENPFSVGYTDHTQELTYTANGNYAVYNDLDLGSGVEALMLRIALPSGTNSVEVRAGSASGSLLGRCTINSTGSESTYRTVRCPLNSSLAQGQQNLVIRFTGSNSTMRFNWFAFWAKNTVQKIDEIQKVQPDAVNKGASVLPIAGSPVRTQNLLPGSSEALAKSYGMWSPGKVWECPKWMHDTYWVKGEDDKIYPTWHSPVDFNPETNAYCTYGHEHGDDPRSSEAFNITGMPAFGYVNEQLATNNPSNPSLHRHEDHFGHKVLVANNWHMYNASNNSITTACDVSLKLHMGTHSPDALTNTAHEMFLAGKCDEMEPFNLKYLASFGAAGAFKEAETSLCNLPVVSGIAPIPTNQPNWGIHRAIPTAECYQRGTVDQKNSLVLDRTKEYWLTGFGERGFYFTITNPSRFYNASSSTKISRTVDLCYNSSHPLSKTLLCQETLAAGSKVTWDDPRSPFRGTVHSGSHFSGLVFGDSPNSVTYTDAYGRNSRTSPAPDLGITLKQLVPTKGFGYNVDGHASLIPTADYSASGRNGVRAPN
;
A
#
# COMPACT_ATOMS: atom_id res chain seq x y z
N MET A 1 50.45 -28.57 30.21
CA MET A 1 51.92 -28.33 30.16
C MET A 1 52.22 -27.43 28.97
N ALA A 2 53.01 -26.39 29.20
CA ALA A 2 53.30 -25.29 28.28
C ALA A 2 54.22 -25.68 27.10
N LYS A 3 54.05 -25.03 25.93
CA LYS A 3 55.00 -24.02 25.40
C LYS A 3 54.63 -23.49 24.00
N ASN A 4 54.83 -22.17 23.87
CA ASN A 4 55.26 -21.37 22.70
C ASN A 4 54.31 -21.06 21.52
N LYS A 5 53.72 -19.85 21.56
CA LYS A 5 53.43 -18.98 20.40
C LYS A 5 53.95 -17.58 20.69
N PHE A 6 55.09 -17.20 20.10
CA PHE A 6 55.59 -15.82 20.02
C PHE A 6 56.33 -15.64 18.70
N SER A 7 55.58 -15.31 17.65
CA SER A 7 56.09 -14.80 16.36
C SER A 7 54.88 -14.44 15.51
N ARG A 8 54.48 -13.15 15.54
CA ARG A 8 53.67 -12.40 14.55
C ARG A 8 53.17 -11.05 15.12
N PHE A 9 54.04 -10.30 15.80
CA PHE A 9 53.70 -8.96 16.31
C PHE A 9 54.75 -7.87 16.02
N PHE A 10 55.58 -8.06 14.99
CA PHE A 10 56.52 -7.05 14.52
C PHE A 10 56.56 -7.02 12.99
N LEU A 11 55.57 -6.38 12.36
CA LEU A 11 55.67 -5.93 10.96
C LEU A 11 54.70 -4.77 10.58
N CYS A 12 54.27 -3.93 11.53
CA CYS A 12 53.40 -2.77 11.24
C CYS A 12 53.85 -1.47 11.92
N ALA A 13 55.15 -1.26 12.14
CA ALA A 13 55.66 -0.06 12.82
C ALA A 13 56.81 0.65 12.07
N ALA A 14 56.84 0.60 10.72
CA ALA A 14 57.94 1.16 9.94
C ALA A 14 57.56 1.95 8.68
N ILE A 15 56.29 2.35 8.49
CA ILE A 15 55.91 3.22 7.36
C ILE A 15 54.91 4.29 7.87
N THR A 16 55.33 5.10 8.82
CA THR A 16 54.60 6.32 9.20
C THR A 16 55.52 7.35 9.86
N LEU A 17 56.68 7.61 9.25
CA LEU A 17 57.42 8.84 9.50
C LEU A 17 58.45 9.02 8.38
N VAL A 18 58.59 10.24 7.86
CA VAL A 18 59.43 10.67 6.71
C VAL A 18 58.67 10.72 5.40
N LEU A 19 57.93 11.81 5.20
CA LEU A 19 57.94 12.68 4.01
C LEU A 19 56.82 13.71 4.14
N SER A 20 56.95 14.58 5.15
CA SER A 20 56.42 15.94 5.09
C SER A 20 57.62 16.83 4.80
N LEU A 21 57.67 17.46 3.62
CA LEU A 21 58.42 18.69 3.33
C LEU A 21 58.14 19.14 1.88
N SER A 22 57.60 20.36 1.77
CA SER A 22 57.77 21.36 0.71
C SER A 22 57.34 21.06 -0.75
N GLY A 23 56.16 21.58 -1.12
CA GLY A 23 56.06 22.78 -1.99
C GLY A 23 55.99 22.64 -3.53
N ILE A 24 54.83 23.04 -4.10
CA ILE A 24 54.63 23.86 -5.33
C ILE A 24 54.97 23.17 -6.68
N SER A 25 54.22 23.19 -7.80
CA SER A 25 52.85 23.55 -8.22
C SER A 25 52.69 23.14 -9.71
N HIS A 26 51.51 22.69 -10.16
CA HIS A 26 50.77 23.23 -11.34
C HIS A 26 49.62 22.32 -11.85
N VAL A 27 48.40 22.82 -11.62
CA VAL A 27 47.24 22.94 -12.55
C VAL A 27 46.66 21.69 -13.23
N LYS A 28 45.44 21.32 -12.79
CA LYS A 28 44.26 21.14 -13.66
C LYS A 28 43.00 21.62 -12.91
N SER A 29 42.23 22.48 -13.57
CA SER A 29 41.08 23.24 -13.05
C SER A 29 39.89 22.38 -12.61
N PRO A 30 39.13 22.83 -11.59
CA PRO A 30 37.71 22.55 -11.46
C PRO A 30 36.88 23.79 -11.85
N ILE A 31 35.86 23.61 -12.68
CA ILE A 31 34.72 24.54 -12.78
C ILE A 31 33.49 23.72 -12.43
N PHE A 32 32.92 24.01 -11.26
CA PHE A 32 31.50 24.08 -10.90
C PHE A 32 31.41 23.95 -9.36
N GLU A 33 31.61 25.08 -8.71
CA GLU A 33 31.29 25.28 -7.30
C GLU A 33 29.90 25.91 -7.26
N THR A 34 28.89 25.18 -6.76
CA THR A 34 27.60 25.76 -6.43
C THR A 34 27.64 26.25 -4.99
N MET A 35 27.42 27.55 -4.84
CA MET A 35 27.37 28.29 -3.59
C MET A 35 26.38 27.65 -2.60
N GLN A 36 26.89 27.22 -1.44
CA GLN A 36 26.09 26.98 -0.24
C GLN A 36 25.92 28.30 0.51
N PRO A 37 24.70 28.75 0.84
CA PRO A 37 24.50 29.67 1.94
C PRO A 37 24.54 28.86 3.25
N SER A 38 25.52 29.16 4.10
CA SER A 38 25.56 28.70 5.48
C SER A 38 24.46 29.38 6.29
N VAL A 39 23.40 28.63 6.63
CA VAL A 39 22.44 29.01 7.67
C VAL A 39 22.26 27.78 8.55
N ALA A 40 22.49 27.95 9.85
CA ALA A 40 22.42 26.87 10.84
C ALA A 40 21.06 26.16 10.76
N ALA A 41 21.05 24.95 10.19
CA ALA A 41 19.88 24.09 10.19
C ALA A 41 19.70 23.55 11.62
N SER A 42 18.52 23.80 12.20
CA SER A 42 18.03 23.04 13.34
C SER A 42 18.17 21.55 13.03
N THR A 43 19.06 20.85 13.72
CA THR A 43 19.35 19.42 13.50
C THR A 43 18.26 18.54 14.09
N SER A 44 16.98 18.82 13.83
CA SER A 44 15.91 17.92 14.21
C SER A 44 15.88 16.73 13.25
N THR A 45 15.98 15.55 13.82
CA THR A 45 15.85 14.28 13.11
C THR A 45 14.52 13.63 13.46
N ILE A 46 14.05 12.76 12.59
CA ILE A 46 12.86 11.94 12.81
C ILE A 46 13.14 11.05 14.04
N PRO A 47 12.31 11.08 15.09
CA PRO A 47 12.50 10.25 16.27
C PRO A 47 12.20 8.77 15.96
N SER A 48 12.70 7.85 16.78
CA SER A 48 12.37 6.42 16.68
C SER A 48 10.94 6.09 17.10
N SER A 49 10.30 6.97 17.85
CA SER A 49 8.89 6.86 18.20
C SER A 49 8.26 8.24 18.37
N ALA A 50 6.98 8.34 18.00
CA ALA A 50 6.18 9.54 18.18
C ALA A 50 4.70 9.16 18.22
N LEU A 51 3.85 10.13 18.61
CA LEU A 51 2.41 9.93 18.63
C LEU A 51 1.86 9.81 17.20
N ALA A 52 0.95 8.86 16.99
CA ALA A 52 0.11 8.73 15.80
C ALA A 52 -1.30 9.28 16.11
N PRO A 53 -1.65 10.48 15.62
CA PRO A 53 -2.93 11.13 15.92
C PRO A 53 -4.17 10.51 15.23
N TRP A 54 -4.00 9.55 14.32
CA TRP A 54 -5.09 8.84 13.64
C TRP A 54 -5.45 7.51 14.35
N PRO A 55 -6.59 6.88 14.01
CA PRO A 55 -6.91 5.54 14.52
C PRO A 55 -5.89 4.50 14.07
N VAL A 56 -5.20 3.87 15.03
CA VAL A 56 -4.27 2.76 14.81
C VAL A 56 -4.91 1.45 15.27
N PHE A 57 -4.85 0.42 14.42
CA PHE A 57 -5.34 -0.91 14.74
C PHE A 57 -4.38 -1.64 15.67
N GLN A 58 -4.91 -2.17 16.76
CA GLN A 58 -4.18 -3.03 17.69
C GLN A 58 -4.90 -4.37 17.79
N ARG A 59 -4.21 -5.47 17.49
CA ARG A 59 -4.71 -6.84 17.67
C ARG A 59 -3.80 -7.58 18.64
N ILE A 60 -4.41 -8.19 19.64
CA ILE A 60 -3.74 -8.89 20.72
C ILE A 60 -4.29 -10.31 20.75
N ASP A 61 -3.39 -11.28 20.57
CA ASP A 61 -3.69 -12.69 20.77
C ASP A 61 -4.13 -12.90 22.23
N ALA A 62 -5.23 -13.62 22.45
CA ALA A 62 -5.74 -13.86 23.79
C ALA A 62 -4.72 -14.57 24.68
N LEU A 63 -3.81 -15.37 24.11
CA LEU A 63 -2.71 -16.03 24.81
C LEU A 63 -1.58 -15.10 25.23
N SER A 64 -1.52 -13.86 24.72
CA SER A 64 -0.54 -12.86 25.12
C SER A 64 -0.88 -12.21 26.48
N PHE A 65 -1.57 -12.94 27.35
CA PHE A 65 -1.89 -12.49 28.70
C PHE A 65 -0.63 -12.47 29.58
N SER A 66 -0.53 -11.48 30.45
CA SER A 66 0.51 -11.40 31.48
C SER A 66 0.20 -12.30 32.67
N SER A 67 -1.08 -12.47 32.99
CA SER A 67 -1.55 -13.47 33.96
C SER A 67 -2.97 -13.90 33.63
N ARG A 68 -3.37 -15.08 34.12
CA ARG A 68 -4.74 -15.60 34.00
C ARG A 68 -5.15 -16.32 35.27
N VAL A 69 -6.46 -16.34 35.55
CA VAL A 69 -7.05 -17.11 36.64
C VAL A 69 -8.19 -17.97 36.11
N GLY A 70 -8.15 -19.26 36.40
CA GLY A 70 -9.16 -20.26 36.04
C GLY A 70 -9.25 -20.61 34.56
N LEU A 71 -8.78 -19.75 33.64
CA LEU A 71 -8.77 -20.03 32.20
C LEU A 71 -7.78 -21.15 31.84
N GLN A 72 -8.16 -21.94 30.85
CA GLN A 72 -7.33 -22.99 30.28
C GLN A 72 -6.96 -22.64 28.84
N THR A 73 -5.95 -23.32 28.28
CA THR A 73 -5.68 -23.31 26.86
C THR A 73 -6.28 -24.55 26.22
N VAL A 74 -6.84 -24.41 25.02
CA VAL A 74 -7.26 -25.52 24.18
C VAL A 74 -6.68 -25.31 22.79
N TRP A 75 -6.41 -26.40 22.07
CA TRP A 75 -6.10 -26.29 20.65
C TRP A 75 -7.38 -25.92 19.90
N GLY A 76 -7.31 -24.91 19.05
CA GLY A 76 -8.36 -24.68 18.07
C GLY A 76 -8.48 -25.92 17.19
N ASP A 77 -9.67 -26.50 17.06
CA ASP A 77 -9.92 -27.63 16.15
C ASP A 77 -10.21 -27.14 14.73
N TYR A 78 -9.88 -25.87 14.44
CA TYR A 78 -10.31 -25.16 13.26
C TYR A 78 -9.13 -24.53 12.54
N LEU A 79 -9.18 -24.58 11.21
CA LEU A 79 -8.49 -23.65 10.35
C LEU A 79 -9.20 -22.30 10.48
N GLU A 80 -8.82 -21.48 11.47
CA GLU A 80 -9.39 -20.14 11.56
C GLU A 80 -9.15 -19.43 10.22
N ARG A 81 -10.23 -18.91 9.61
CA ARG A 81 -10.09 -17.96 8.53
C ARG A 81 -9.38 -16.74 9.11
N SER A 82 -8.06 -16.71 8.99
CA SER A 82 -7.35 -15.45 8.94
C SER A 82 -7.72 -14.85 7.60
N GLU A 83 -8.77 -14.02 7.59
CA GLU A 83 -8.88 -13.06 6.50
C GLU A 83 -7.81 -12.03 6.80
N ASN A 84 -6.62 -12.29 6.30
CA ASN A 84 -5.68 -11.21 6.09
C ASN A 84 -6.19 -10.45 4.85
N PRO A 85 -6.06 -9.12 4.76
CA PRO A 85 -6.30 -8.37 3.53
C PRO A 85 -5.86 -9.05 2.22
N PHE A 86 -4.88 -9.97 2.26
CA PHE A 86 -4.32 -10.69 1.11
C PHE A 86 -5.10 -11.91 0.60
N SER A 87 -5.79 -12.64 1.47
CA SER A 87 -6.44 -13.92 1.15
C SER A 87 -7.23 -14.46 2.33
N VAL A 88 -8.08 -15.47 2.07
CA VAL A 88 -8.47 -16.40 3.14
C VAL A 88 -7.26 -17.29 3.41
N GLY A 89 -6.42 -16.87 4.34
CA GLY A 89 -5.37 -17.70 4.90
C GLY A 89 -5.96 -18.58 5.98
N TYR A 90 -5.61 -19.86 5.97
CA TYR A 90 -5.82 -20.71 7.12
C TYR A 90 -4.54 -20.67 7.95
N THR A 91 -4.60 -20.15 9.17
CA THR A 91 -3.49 -20.31 10.10
C THR A 91 -3.53 -21.72 10.67
N ASP A 92 -2.37 -22.36 10.76
CA ASP A 92 -2.22 -23.63 11.49
C ASP A 92 -2.76 -23.49 12.91
N HIS A 93 -3.21 -24.60 13.49
CA HIS A 93 -3.88 -24.63 14.79
C HIS A 93 -3.08 -23.83 15.83
N THR A 94 -3.62 -22.69 16.27
CA THR A 94 -3.12 -22.00 17.44
C THR A 94 -3.89 -22.47 18.67
N GLN A 95 -3.25 -22.38 19.83
CA GLN A 95 -4.00 -22.48 21.07
C GLN A 95 -4.85 -21.21 21.26
N GLU A 96 -5.88 -21.33 22.09
CA GLU A 96 -6.75 -20.23 22.48
C GLU A 96 -7.20 -20.39 23.94
N LEU A 97 -7.80 -19.35 24.51
CA LEU A 97 -8.33 -19.42 25.87
C LEU A 97 -9.72 -20.07 25.91
N THR A 98 -9.95 -20.90 26.91
CA THR A 98 -11.25 -21.54 27.20
C THR A 98 -11.49 -21.62 28.71
N TYR A 99 -12.53 -22.33 29.12
CA TYR A 99 -12.97 -22.47 30.51
C TYR A 99 -13.38 -21.10 31.08
N THR A 100 -14.19 -20.36 30.32
CA THR A 100 -14.63 -18.98 30.56
C THR A 100 -15.76 -18.90 31.61
N ALA A 101 -15.57 -19.60 32.73
CA ALA A 101 -16.51 -19.64 33.84
C ALA A 101 -16.58 -18.29 34.59
N ASN A 102 -17.68 -18.06 35.29
CA ASN A 102 -17.87 -16.86 36.11
C ASN A 102 -16.71 -16.67 37.10
N GLY A 103 -16.05 -15.51 37.01
CA GLY A 103 -14.91 -15.14 37.84
C GLY A 103 -13.55 -15.40 37.20
N ASN A 104 -13.47 -16.17 36.12
CA ASN A 104 -12.22 -16.40 35.39
C ASN A 104 -11.84 -15.16 34.57
N TYR A 105 -10.55 -14.89 34.41
CA TYR A 105 -10.07 -13.71 33.69
C TYR A 105 -8.64 -13.85 33.17
N ALA A 106 -8.30 -13.00 32.21
CA ALA A 106 -6.95 -12.75 31.73
C ALA A 106 -6.60 -11.26 31.88
N VAL A 107 -5.34 -10.99 32.20
CA VAL A 107 -4.77 -9.64 32.35
C VAL A 107 -3.79 -9.39 31.21
N TYR A 108 -3.91 -8.24 30.56
CA TYR A 108 -3.02 -7.78 29.50
C TYR A 108 -2.40 -6.46 29.94
N ASN A 109 -1.09 -6.47 30.15
CA ASN A 109 -0.38 -5.31 30.71
C ASN A 109 -0.03 -4.27 29.65
N ASP A 110 0.07 -3.02 30.11
CA ASP A 110 0.73 -1.91 29.41
C ASP A 110 0.21 -1.61 28.00
N LEU A 111 -1.10 -1.82 27.78
CA LEU A 111 -1.74 -1.53 26.50
C LEU A 111 -1.88 -0.02 26.31
N ASP A 112 -1.42 0.48 25.17
CA ASP A 112 -1.60 1.88 24.77
C ASP A 112 -2.99 2.07 24.14
N LEU A 113 -3.90 2.62 24.94
CA LEU A 113 -5.26 2.96 24.52
C LEU A 113 -5.37 4.40 24.00
N GLY A 114 -4.25 5.13 23.96
CA GLY A 114 -4.16 6.48 23.44
C GLY A 114 -5.15 7.44 24.08
N SER A 115 -5.86 8.23 23.29
CA SER A 115 -6.87 9.18 23.78
C SER A 115 -8.26 8.58 24.03
N GLY A 116 -8.39 7.25 24.06
CA GLY A 116 -9.65 6.57 24.33
C GLY A 116 -10.02 5.51 23.29
N VAL A 117 -10.53 4.38 23.78
CA VAL A 117 -11.05 3.26 22.99
C VAL A 117 -12.57 3.17 23.13
N GLU A 118 -13.28 3.15 22.01
CA GLU A 118 -14.75 3.10 22.00
C GLU A 118 -15.32 1.69 22.21
N ALA A 119 -14.60 0.66 21.74
CA ALA A 119 -15.02 -0.73 21.86
C ALA A 119 -13.82 -1.67 21.70
N LEU A 120 -13.87 -2.81 22.40
CA LEU A 120 -13.08 -3.98 22.04
C LEU A 120 -13.84 -4.83 21.02
N MET A 121 -13.10 -5.42 20.09
CA MET A 121 -13.53 -6.44 19.15
C MET A 121 -13.08 -7.79 19.71
N LEU A 122 -13.99 -8.62 20.19
CA LEU A 122 -13.67 -9.92 20.79
C LEU A 122 -13.91 -11.04 19.78
N ARG A 123 -12.88 -11.79 19.41
CA ARG A 123 -13.02 -12.97 18.56
C ARG A 123 -13.28 -14.20 19.41
N ILE A 124 -14.51 -14.71 19.32
CA ILE A 124 -15.00 -15.78 20.19
C ILE A 124 -15.77 -16.84 19.41
N ALA A 125 -15.90 -18.03 19.99
CA ALA A 125 -16.85 -19.06 19.58
C ALA A 125 -17.59 -19.57 20.81
N LEU A 126 -18.93 -19.63 20.75
CA LEU A 126 -19.77 -20.10 21.84
C LEU A 126 -20.82 -21.08 21.28
N PRO A 127 -20.78 -22.38 21.64
CA PRO A 127 -21.65 -23.38 21.01
C PRO A 127 -23.14 -23.15 21.24
N SER A 128 -23.52 -22.81 22.47
CA SER A 128 -24.91 -22.68 22.89
C SER A 128 -25.06 -21.69 24.04
N GLY A 129 -26.29 -21.21 24.27
CA GLY A 129 -26.59 -20.30 25.37
C GLY A 129 -25.95 -18.91 25.23
N THR A 130 -25.62 -18.30 26.36
CA THR A 130 -24.98 -16.98 26.45
C THR A 130 -23.84 -16.98 27.47
N ASN A 131 -22.91 -16.04 27.32
CA ASN A 131 -21.91 -15.68 28.33
C ASN A 131 -21.88 -14.13 28.44
N SER A 132 -21.17 -13.59 29.43
CA SER A 132 -20.96 -12.15 29.56
C SER A 132 -19.50 -11.86 29.90
N VAL A 133 -18.99 -10.76 29.36
CA VAL A 133 -17.63 -10.29 29.55
C VAL A 133 -17.66 -8.90 30.15
N GLU A 134 -16.87 -8.69 31.18
CA GLU A 134 -16.50 -7.39 31.72
C GLU A 134 -15.08 -7.04 31.30
N VAL A 135 -14.88 -5.80 30.85
CA VAL A 135 -13.55 -5.24 30.62
C VAL A 135 -13.27 -4.27 31.77
N ARG A 136 -12.18 -4.49 32.50
CA ARG A 136 -11.83 -3.71 33.70
C ARG A 136 -10.42 -3.13 33.60
N ALA A 137 -10.20 -2.00 34.25
CA ALA A 137 -8.89 -1.35 34.32
C ALA A 137 -8.06 -1.92 35.47
N GLY A 138 -6.79 -2.24 35.20
CA GLY A 138 -5.79 -2.56 36.23
C GLY A 138 -5.90 -3.97 36.81
N SER A 139 -7.05 -4.30 37.43
CA SER A 139 -7.25 -5.55 38.18
C SER A 139 -8.66 -6.13 37.99
N ALA A 140 -8.87 -7.37 38.43
CA ALA A 140 -10.16 -8.06 38.35
C ALA A 140 -11.28 -7.36 39.14
N SER A 141 -10.94 -6.53 40.13
CA SER A 141 -11.88 -5.69 40.89
C SER A 141 -11.82 -4.21 40.52
N GLY A 142 -10.99 -3.83 39.54
CA GLY A 142 -10.83 -2.45 39.11
C GLY A 142 -12.05 -1.88 38.39
N SER A 143 -11.96 -0.61 38.01
CA SER A 143 -13.04 0.14 37.37
C SER A 143 -13.58 -0.58 36.15
N LEU A 144 -14.92 -0.71 36.05
CA LEU A 144 -15.57 -1.30 34.89
C LEU A 144 -15.48 -0.32 33.71
N LEU A 145 -14.76 -0.72 32.68
CA LEU A 145 -14.64 0.03 31.43
C LEU A 145 -15.79 -0.29 30.48
N GLY A 146 -16.26 -1.53 30.47
CA GLY A 146 -17.36 -1.95 29.62
C GLY A 146 -17.86 -3.35 29.93
N ARG A 147 -19.04 -3.67 29.40
CA ARG A 147 -19.65 -5.00 29.49
C ARG A 147 -20.32 -5.36 28.18
N CYS A 148 -20.23 -6.62 27.79
CA CYS A 148 -20.95 -7.16 26.66
C CYS A 148 -21.53 -8.55 26.96
N THR A 149 -22.58 -8.89 26.24
CA THR A 149 -23.19 -10.21 26.23
C THR A 149 -22.71 -10.95 24.99
N ILE A 150 -22.29 -12.19 25.16
CA ILE A 150 -21.88 -13.08 24.10
C ILE A 150 -23.01 -14.08 23.85
N ASN A 151 -23.58 -14.06 22.66
CA ASN A 151 -24.58 -15.04 22.23
C ASN A 151 -23.91 -16.23 21.57
N SER A 152 -24.62 -17.37 21.57
CA SER A 152 -24.20 -18.56 20.82
C SER A 152 -23.86 -18.21 19.36
N THR A 153 -22.71 -18.71 18.92
CA THR A 153 -22.26 -18.70 17.53
C THR A 153 -22.59 -20.01 16.80
N GLY A 154 -23.14 -21.01 17.52
CA GLY A 154 -23.66 -22.26 16.98
C GLY A 154 -22.74 -23.48 17.10
N SER A 155 -21.42 -23.29 17.23
CA SER A 155 -20.47 -24.37 17.50
C SER A 155 -19.16 -23.85 18.10
N GLU A 156 -18.33 -24.75 18.62
CA GLU A 156 -16.99 -24.44 19.11
C GLU A 156 -16.02 -24.00 18.00
N SER A 157 -16.37 -24.26 16.75
CA SER A 157 -15.58 -23.94 15.56
C SER A 157 -16.15 -22.76 14.75
N THR A 158 -17.30 -22.22 15.16
CA THR A 158 -17.93 -21.08 14.47
C THR A 158 -17.55 -19.79 15.17
N TYR A 159 -16.53 -19.09 14.69
CA TYR A 159 -16.09 -17.84 15.29
C TYR A 159 -16.87 -16.63 14.79
N ARG A 160 -17.09 -15.68 15.68
CA ARG A 160 -17.61 -14.35 15.39
C ARG A 160 -16.80 -13.28 16.10
N THR A 161 -16.69 -12.11 15.49
CA THR A 161 -16.12 -10.93 16.13
C THR A 161 -17.26 -10.13 16.77
N VAL A 162 -17.27 -10.07 18.10
CA VAL A 162 -18.31 -9.44 18.90
C VAL A 162 -17.82 -8.10 19.43
N ARG A 163 -18.68 -7.08 19.32
CA ARG A 163 -18.42 -5.76 19.89
C ARG A 163 -18.60 -5.76 21.40
N CYS A 164 -17.62 -5.24 22.13
CA CYS A 164 -17.70 -4.92 23.54
C CYS A 164 -17.53 -3.41 23.76
N PRO A 165 -18.62 -2.63 23.89
CA PRO A 165 -18.53 -1.18 24.08
C PRO A 165 -17.79 -0.82 25.37
N LEU A 166 -16.94 0.21 25.29
CA LEU A 166 -16.18 0.75 26.42
C LEU A 166 -16.58 2.21 26.68
N ASN A 167 -16.44 2.65 27.93
CA ASN A 167 -16.42 4.06 28.26
C ASN A 167 -15.05 4.63 27.88
N SER A 168 -14.98 5.33 26.75
CA SER A 168 -13.73 5.87 26.19
C SER A 168 -13.03 6.88 27.11
N SER A 169 -13.75 7.56 28.00
CA SER A 169 -13.15 8.46 28.99
C SER A 169 -12.37 7.75 30.10
N LEU A 170 -12.64 6.46 30.31
CA LEU A 170 -11.93 5.59 31.25
C LEU A 170 -10.95 4.65 30.52
N ALA A 171 -11.29 4.26 29.29
CA ALA A 171 -10.50 3.36 28.46
C ALA A 171 -9.43 4.11 27.64
N GLN A 172 -8.54 4.84 28.30
CA GLN A 172 -7.53 5.71 27.68
C GLN A 172 -6.16 5.59 28.37
N GLY A 173 -5.12 6.15 27.74
CA GLY A 173 -3.75 6.11 28.19
C GLY A 173 -3.13 4.71 28.15
N GLN A 174 -1.94 4.60 28.75
CA GLN A 174 -1.32 3.29 28.97
C GLN A 174 -1.94 2.65 30.21
N GLN A 175 -2.61 1.50 30.04
CA GLN A 175 -3.20 0.78 31.18
C GLN A 175 -3.33 -0.72 30.95
N ASN A 176 -3.34 -1.46 32.05
CA ASN A 176 -3.65 -2.88 32.01
C ASN A 176 -5.15 -3.09 31.80
N LEU A 177 -5.50 -4.03 30.93
CA LEU A 177 -6.88 -4.47 30.75
C LEU A 177 -7.08 -5.86 31.35
N VAL A 178 -8.18 -6.02 32.08
CA VAL A 178 -8.65 -7.33 32.56
C VAL A 178 -9.91 -7.70 31.79
N ILE A 179 -9.84 -8.80 31.05
CA ILE A 179 -10.98 -9.42 30.39
C ILE A 179 -11.51 -10.49 31.33
N ARG A 180 -12.63 -10.21 31.98
CA ARG A 180 -13.25 -11.06 33.02
C ARG A 180 -14.55 -11.66 32.51
N PHE A 181 -14.68 -12.97 32.63
CA PHE A 181 -15.89 -13.70 32.27
C PHE A 181 -16.84 -13.78 33.47
N THR A 182 -18.12 -13.47 33.24
CA THR A 182 -19.14 -13.42 34.29
C THR A 182 -20.36 -14.29 33.99
N GLY A 183 -20.40 -14.95 32.84
CA GLY A 183 -21.45 -15.91 32.50
C GLY A 183 -21.24 -17.27 33.13
N SER A 184 -22.32 -18.07 33.17
CA SER A 184 -22.30 -19.44 33.67
C SER A 184 -21.77 -20.46 32.65
N ASN A 185 -21.73 -20.11 31.37
CA ASN A 185 -21.29 -21.01 30.31
C ASN A 185 -19.76 -20.95 30.08
N SER A 186 -19.03 -21.96 30.55
CA SER A 186 -17.57 -22.01 30.45
C SER A 186 -17.02 -22.55 29.13
N THR A 187 -17.86 -22.94 28.16
CA THR A 187 -17.42 -23.57 26.90
C THR A 187 -17.01 -22.58 25.81
N MET A 188 -17.15 -21.28 26.06
CA MET A 188 -16.74 -20.27 25.09
C MET A 188 -15.22 -20.30 24.89
N ARG A 189 -14.82 -20.29 23.62
CA ARG A 189 -13.46 -20.11 23.16
C ARG A 189 -13.18 -18.64 22.90
N PHE A 190 -12.02 -18.14 23.33
CA PHE A 190 -11.57 -16.76 23.18
C PHE A 190 -10.19 -16.73 22.53
N ASN A 191 -10.14 -16.19 21.32
CA ASN A 191 -9.00 -16.34 20.42
C ASN A 191 -8.11 -15.09 20.38
N TRP A 192 -8.70 -13.94 20.06
CA TRP A 192 -8.00 -12.65 20.11
C TRP A 192 -8.98 -11.53 20.44
N PHE A 193 -8.43 -10.38 20.82
CA PHE A 193 -9.17 -9.14 20.83
C PHE A 193 -8.43 -8.03 20.10
N ALA A 194 -9.18 -7.05 19.61
CA ALA A 194 -8.61 -5.91 18.91
C ALA A 194 -9.33 -4.62 19.28
N PHE A 195 -8.68 -3.48 19.02
CA PHE A 195 -9.28 -2.17 19.17
C PHE A 195 -8.62 -1.15 18.25
N TRP A 196 -9.29 0.00 18.08
CA TRP A 196 -8.73 1.17 17.42
C TRP A 196 -8.47 2.25 18.47
N ALA A 197 -7.28 2.83 18.46
CA ALA A 197 -6.88 3.90 19.37
C ALA A 197 -6.18 5.04 18.61
N LYS A 198 -6.44 6.28 19.01
CA LYS A 198 -5.79 7.50 18.48
C LYS A 198 -4.75 8.01 19.47
N ASN A 199 -3.79 8.81 19.00
CA ASN A 199 -2.72 9.37 19.84
C ASN A 199 -1.94 8.27 20.58
N THR A 200 -1.69 7.16 19.89
CA THR A 200 -0.86 6.07 20.40
C THR A 200 0.60 6.32 20.04
N VAL A 201 1.53 5.89 20.88
CA VAL A 201 2.96 5.94 20.58
C VAL A 201 3.29 4.84 19.57
N GLN A 202 3.74 5.25 18.39
CA GLN A 202 4.11 4.34 17.31
C GLN A 202 5.62 4.33 17.11
N LYS A 203 6.14 3.18 16.70
CA LYS A 203 7.51 3.00 16.23
C LYS A 203 7.47 2.75 14.74
N ILE A 204 7.28 3.81 13.98
CA ILE A 204 6.87 3.65 12.59
C ILE A 204 7.94 2.98 11.73
N ASP A 205 9.22 3.14 12.07
CA ASP A 205 10.30 2.41 11.43
C ASP A 205 10.19 0.87 11.61
N GLU A 206 9.51 0.39 12.64
CA GLU A 206 9.24 -1.04 12.89
C GLU A 206 7.93 -1.52 12.25
N ILE A 207 6.93 -0.65 12.05
CA ILE A 207 5.57 -1.01 11.59
C ILE A 207 5.53 -1.69 10.20
N GLN A 208 6.55 -1.47 9.36
CA GLN A 208 6.68 -2.13 8.05
C GLN A 208 7.89 -3.06 7.92
N LYS A 209 8.73 -3.24 8.96
CA LYS A 209 9.86 -4.21 8.94
C LYS A 209 9.41 -5.67 8.91
N VAL A 210 8.14 -5.96 9.20
CA VAL A 210 7.54 -7.28 8.97
C VAL A 210 7.14 -7.38 7.48
N GLN A 211 8.13 -7.45 6.60
CA GLN A 211 7.94 -7.95 5.25
C GLN A 211 8.30 -9.43 5.25
N PRO A 212 7.53 -10.31 4.58
CA PRO A 212 7.99 -11.67 4.34
C PRO A 212 9.34 -11.64 3.61
N ASP A 213 10.22 -12.62 3.90
CA ASP A 213 11.55 -12.80 3.29
C ASP A 213 11.48 -13.18 1.79
N ALA A 214 10.61 -12.53 1.02
CA ALA A 214 10.51 -12.72 -0.40
C ALA A 214 11.70 -12.03 -1.09
N VAL A 215 12.51 -12.84 -1.77
CA VAL A 215 13.46 -12.41 -2.79
C VAL A 215 12.71 -11.47 -3.74
N ASN A 216 13.31 -10.34 -4.14
CA ASN A 216 12.83 -9.43 -5.20
C ASN A 216 11.88 -8.27 -4.83
N LYS A 217 11.65 -7.96 -3.54
CA LYS A 217 10.67 -6.92 -3.16
C LYS A 217 11.27 -5.51 -2.98
N GLY A 218 10.54 -4.50 -3.46
CA GLY A 218 10.77 -3.12 -3.06
C GLY A 218 10.50 -2.85 -1.57
N ALA A 219 11.20 -1.89 -0.99
CA ALA A 219 10.98 -1.50 0.40
C ALA A 219 9.78 -0.55 0.47
N SER A 220 8.79 -0.86 1.31
CA SER A 220 7.84 0.16 1.76
C SER A 220 8.58 1.07 2.73
N VAL A 221 9.01 2.25 2.28
CA VAL A 221 9.84 3.13 3.12
C VAL A 221 8.92 4.02 3.95
N LEU A 222 8.85 3.73 5.24
CA LEU A 222 8.38 4.66 6.27
C LEU A 222 9.49 5.67 6.60
N PRO A 223 9.15 6.80 7.24
CA PRO A 223 10.14 7.76 7.70
C PRO A 223 11.17 7.06 8.60
N ILE A 224 12.46 7.16 8.22
CA ILE A 224 13.55 6.45 8.88
C ILE A 224 14.04 7.29 10.05
N ALA A 225 13.96 6.73 11.26
CA ALA A 225 14.50 7.34 12.47
C ALA A 225 15.95 7.81 12.28
N GLY A 226 16.27 9.01 12.74
CA GLY A 226 17.59 9.65 12.57
C GLY A 226 17.74 10.42 11.26
N SER A 227 16.82 10.29 10.29
CA SER A 227 16.84 11.11 9.08
C SER A 227 16.45 12.55 9.40
N PRO A 228 16.95 13.56 8.65
CA PRO A 228 16.50 14.94 8.83
C PRO A 228 14.99 15.06 8.64
N VAL A 229 14.32 15.85 9.49
CA VAL A 229 12.91 16.18 9.26
C VAL A 229 12.78 17.07 8.02
N ARG A 230 11.62 17.02 7.36
CA ARG A 230 11.35 17.91 6.23
C ARG A 230 11.11 19.33 6.74
N THR A 231 11.60 20.32 6.01
CA THR A 231 11.31 21.73 6.29
C THR A 231 10.95 22.45 4.99
N GLN A 232 10.35 23.63 5.11
CA GLN A 232 9.90 24.41 3.95
C GLN A 232 11.04 24.82 3.01
N ASN A 233 12.30 24.77 3.42
CA ASN A 233 13.45 25.02 2.54
C ASN A 233 13.61 23.98 1.42
N LEU A 234 12.94 22.83 1.51
CA LEU A 234 12.92 21.79 0.49
C LEU A 234 11.84 22.04 -0.57
N LEU A 235 11.01 23.08 -0.42
CA LEU A 235 10.08 23.49 -1.46
C LEU A 235 10.85 23.94 -2.72
N PRO A 236 10.27 23.78 -3.92
CA PRO A 236 10.85 24.31 -5.14
C PRO A 236 11.08 25.82 -5.04
N GLY A 237 12.14 26.30 -5.71
CA GLY A 237 12.40 27.74 -5.80
C GLY A 237 11.25 28.47 -6.51
N SER A 238 10.99 29.71 -6.12
CA SER A 238 9.87 30.51 -6.67
C SER A 238 9.98 30.80 -8.18
N SER A 239 11.15 30.60 -8.78
CA SER A 239 11.40 30.76 -10.22
C SER A 239 11.20 29.47 -11.03
N GLU A 240 11.00 28.33 -10.37
CA GLU A 240 10.82 27.04 -11.04
C GLU A 240 9.46 26.97 -11.74
N ALA A 241 9.44 26.39 -12.94
CA ALA A 241 8.20 26.13 -13.65
C ALA A 241 7.50 24.90 -13.03
N LEU A 242 6.25 25.05 -12.60
CA LEU A 242 5.51 23.95 -11.97
C LEU A 242 4.65 23.23 -13.01
N ALA A 243 4.63 21.90 -12.95
CA ALA A 243 3.67 21.10 -13.70
C ALA A 243 2.25 21.27 -13.13
N LYS A 244 1.22 21.01 -13.94
CA LYS A 244 -0.18 21.15 -13.49
C LYS A 244 -0.58 20.17 -12.39
N SER A 245 0.14 19.05 -12.25
CA SER A 245 -0.08 18.08 -11.17
C SER A 245 0.51 18.53 -9.83
N TYR A 246 1.47 19.46 -9.84
CA TYR A 246 2.17 19.86 -8.63
C TYR A 246 1.27 20.68 -7.71
N GLY A 247 1.35 20.40 -6.40
CA GLY A 247 0.58 21.13 -5.39
C GLY A 247 -0.93 20.88 -5.44
N MET A 248 -1.41 19.81 -6.08
CA MET A 248 -2.84 19.50 -6.15
C MET A 248 -3.38 18.83 -4.88
N TRP A 249 -2.54 18.13 -4.12
CA TRP A 249 -2.96 17.51 -2.86
C TRP A 249 -3.22 18.56 -1.77
N SER A 250 -4.22 18.29 -0.94
CA SER A 250 -4.53 19.06 0.26
C SER A 250 -4.98 18.14 1.39
N PRO A 251 -4.58 18.43 2.65
CA PRO A 251 -5.06 17.67 3.80
C PRO A 251 -6.55 17.92 4.03
N GLY A 252 -7.30 16.84 4.26
CA GLY A 252 -8.73 16.83 4.58
C GLY A 252 -9.06 16.49 6.05
N LYS A 253 -8.09 16.10 6.88
CA LYS A 253 -8.26 15.82 8.31
C LYS A 253 -7.20 16.56 9.14
N VAL A 254 -7.53 16.92 10.37
CA VAL A 254 -6.69 17.75 11.26
C VAL A 254 -5.35 17.09 11.66
N TRP A 255 -5.23 15.78 11.52
CA TRP A 255 -4.04 14.99 11.87
C TRP A 255 -3.20 14.60 10.65
N GLU A 256 -3.56 15.09 9.46
CA GLU A 256 -2.75 14.89 8.26
C GLU A 256 -1.56 15.84 8.22
N CYS A 257 -0.55 15.47 7.44
CA CYS A 257 0.61 16.32 7.23
C CYS A 257 0.20 17.66 6.60
N PRO A 258 0.91 18.76 6.91
CA PRO A 258 0.64 20.02 6.26
C PRO A 258 0.98 19.95 4.76
N LYS A 259 0.23 20.70 3.95
CA LYS A 259 0.40 20.76 2.51
C LYS A 259 1.85 21.03 2.08
N TRP A 260 2.52 21.98 2.74
CA TRP A 260 3.90 22.34 2.40
C TRP A 260 4.84 21.13 2.51
N MET A 261 4.61 20.22 3.44
CA MET A 261 5.46 19.04 3.66
C MET A 261 5.31 18.05 2.53
N HIS A 262 4.07 17.78 2.11
CA HIS A 262 3.77 17.00 0.91
C HIS A 262 4.46 17.61 -0.33
N ASP A 263 4.34 18.92 -0.50
CA ASP A 263 4.85 19.64 -1.66
C ASP A 263 6.40 19.69 -1.71
N THR A 264 7.10 19.28 -0.64
CA THR A 264 8.56 19.06 -0.66
C THR A 264 8.98 17.74 -1.34
N TYR A 265 8.03 16.89 -1.72
CA TYR A 265 8.29 15.70 -2.52
C TYR A 265 8.09 16.01 -4.00
N TRP A 266 9.19 16.36 -4.65
CA TRP A 266 9.18 16.71 -6.05
C TRP A 266 10.40 16.19 -6.80
N VAL A 267 10.26 16.11 -8.12
CA VAL A 267 11.33 15.81 -9.06
C VAL A 267 11.25 16.75 -10.25
N LYS A 268 12.38 17.07 -10.86
CA LYS A 268 12.43 17.83 -12.12
C LYS A 268 12.22 16.87 -13.29
N GLY A 269 11.22 17.14 -14.13
CA GLY A 269 10.97 16.41 -15.36
C GLY A 269 12.00 16.75 -16.44
N GLU A 270 11.96 16.03 -17.57
CA GLU A 270 12.87 16.29 -18.69
C GLU A 270 12.54 17.58 -19.46
N ASP A 271 11.38 18.18 -19.17
CA ASP A 271 10.95 19.49 -19.66
C ASP A 271 11.27 20.62 -18.67
N ASP A 272 12.18 20.37 -17.73
CA ASP A 272 12.64 21.29 -16.68
C ASP A 272 11.55 21.76 -15.70
N LYS A 273 10.33 21.22 -15.77
CA LYS A 273 9.25 21.51 -14.81
C LYS A 273 9.37 20.67 -13.54
N ILE A 274 8.78 21.16 -12.47
CA ILE A 274 8.66 20.47 -11.18
C ILE A 274 7.37 19.65 -11.14
N TYR A 275 7.50 18.37 -10.84
CA TYR A 275 6.40 17.43 -10.69
C TYR A 275 6.34 16.92 -9.25
N PRO A 276 5.15 16.61 -8.71
CA PRO A 276 5.07 15.80 -7.51
C PRO A 276 5.69 14.43 -7.80
N THR A 277 6.21 13.79 -6.77
CA THR A 277 6.81 12.45 -6.90
C THR A 277 6.44 11.58 -5.71
N TRP A 278 6.96 10.35 -5.70
CA TRP A 278 6.71 9.38 -4.66
C TRP A 278 7.09 9.92 -3.27
N HIS A 279 6.23 9.63 -2.28
CA HIS A 279 6.50 9.86 -0.87
C HIS A 279 5.98 8.68 -0.03
N SER A 280 6.51 8.55 1.19
CA SER A 280 6.02 7.60 2.18
C SER A 280 4.61 7.98 2.64
N PRO A 281 3.74 7.04 3.07
CA PRO A 281 2.38 7.39 3.50
C PRO A 281 2.30 8.24 4.79
N VAL A 282 3.38 8.24 5.56
CA VAL A 282 3.53 8.94 6.84
C VAL A 282 4.84 9.71 6.84
N ASP A 283 4.87 10.81 7.59
CA ASP A 283 6.06 11.60 7.88
C ASP A 283 6.04 12.06 9.35
N PHE A 284 7.09 12.75 9.80
CA PHE A 284 7.15 13.38 11.11
C PHE A 284 6.96 14.90 10.98
N ASN A 285 5.93 15.42 11.66
CA ASN A 285 5.68 16.85 11.69
C ASN A 285 6.38 17.52 12.88
N PRO A 286 7.44 18.32 12.66
CA PRO A 286 8.15 18.99 13.74
C PRO A 286 7.30 20.08 14.42
N GLU A 287 6.27 20.61 13.76
CA GLU A 287 5.38 21.65 14.33
C GLU A 287 4.46 21.08 15.41
N THR A 288 4.03 19.82 15.26
CA THR A 288 3.15 19.13 16.22
C THR A 288 3.89 18.13 17.10
N ASN A 289 5.18 17.89 16.83
CA ASN A 289 6.00 16.87 17.50
C ASN A 289 5.35 15.47 17.48
N ALA A 290 4.72 15.13 16.36
CA ALA A 290 3.99 13.88 16.17
C ALA A 290 4.20 13.36 14.74
N TYR A 291 3.92 12.08 14.51
CA TYR A 291 3.75 11.61 13.14
C TYR A 291 2.50 12.23 12.52
N CYS A 292 2.51 12.36 11.20
CA CYS A 292 1.38 12.79 10.39
C CYS A 292 1.26 11.89 9.17
N THR A 293 0.05 11.63 8.70
CA THR A 293 -0.20 10.83 7.48
C THR A 293 -0.60 11.72 6.32
N TYR A 294 -0.27 11.35 5.09
CA TYR A 294 -0.83 11.97 3.88
C TYR A 294 -2.20 11.41 3.49
N GLY A 295 -2.68 10.39 4.22
CA GLY A 295 -3.95 9.72 3.98
C GLY A 295 -3.95 8.76 2.78
N HIS A 296 -2.87 8.68 2.01
CA HIS A 296 -2.71 7.85 0.82
C HIS A 296 -1.28 7.29 0.71
N GLU A 297 -1.07 6.38 -0.24
CA GLU A 297 0.16 5.66 -0.51
C GLU A 297 0.45 5.59 -2.02
N HIS A 298 1.71 5.34 -2.37
CA HIS A 298 2.18 5.29 -3.76
C HIS A 298 2.89 3.99 -4.11
N GLY A 299 2.61 2.90 -3.40
CA GLY A 299 3.26 1.61 -3.57
C GLY A 299 4.68 1.54 -3.02
N ASP A 300 5.54 0.75 -3.67
CA ASP A 300 6.94 0.54 -3.29
C ASP A 300 7.77 1.81 -3.41
N ASP A 301 8.79 2.00 -2.56
CA ASP A 301 9.75 3.10 -2.74
C ASP A 301 10.58 2.87 -4.00
N PRO A 302 10.55 3.78 -5.00
CA PRO A 302 11.37 3.67 -6.20
C PRO A 302 12.86 3.44 -5.91
N ARG A 303 13.38 4.00 -4.82
CA ARG A 303 14.80 3.88 -4.41
C ARG A 303 15.21 2.46 -4.05
N SER A 304 14.26 1.57 -3.79
CA SER A 304 14.53 0.16 -3.53
C SER A 304 14.76 -0.67 -4.80
N SER A 305 14.56 -0.09 -5.99
CA SER A 305 14.89 -0.75 -7.25
C SER A 305 16.39 -0.79 -7.48
N GLU A 306 16.93 -1.95 -7.87
CA GLU A 306 18.33 -2.07 -8.31
C GLU A 306 18.58 -1.31 -9.62
N ALA A 307 17.52 -1.00 -10.38
CA ALA A 307 17.54 -0.12 -11.54
C ALA A 307 17.27 1.36 -11.22
N PHE A 308 17.31 1.80 -9.94
CA PHE A 308 16.94 3.18 -9.56
C PHE A 308 17.79 4.26 -10.26
N ASN A 309 19.04 3.95 -10.60
CA ASN A 309 19.90 4.85 -11.37
C ASN A 309 19.40 5.11 -12.80
N ILE A 310 18.57 4.22 -13.35
CA ILE A 310 17.92 4.35 -14.66
C ILE A 310 16.53 4.97 -14.49
N THR A 311 15.78 4.52 -13.49
CA THR A 311 14.36 4.86 -13.33
C THR A 311 14.18 6.24 -12.71
N GLY A 312 15.01 6.57 -11.72
CA GLY A 312 14.91 7.78 -10.91
C GLY A 312 13.61 7.86 -10.12
N MET A 313 13.36 9.03 -9.54
CA MET A 313 12.06 9.34 -8.95
C MET A 313 11.01 9.61 -10.05
N PRO A 314 9.83 8.98 -10.00
CA PRO A 314 8.82 9.14 -11.04
C PRO A 314 8.17 10.54 -10.98
N ALA A 315 8.21 11.27 -12.09
CA ALA A 315 7.50 12.54 -12.24
C ALA A 315 5.99 12.31 -12.47
N PHE A 316 5.17 12.45 -11.43
CA PHE A 316 3.73 12.17 -11.49
C PHE A 316 2.99 13.19 -12.36
N GLY A 317 2.34 12.72 -13.43
CA GLY A 317 1.59 13.53 -14.39
C GLY A 317 2.41 14.03 -15.58
N TYR A 318 3.67 13.61 -15.72
CA TYR A 318 4.57 14.02 -16.80
C TYR A 318 4.02 13.78 -18.21
N VAL A 319 3.51 12.58 -18.50
CA VAL A 319 2.98 12.23 -19.82
C VAL A 319 1.71 13.02 -20.12
N ASN A 320 0.87 13.25 -19.11
CA ASN A 320 -0.32 14.08 -19.25
C ASN A 320 0.03 15.56 -19.53
N GLU A 321 1.06 16.09 -18.87
CA GLU A 321 1.59 17.43 -19.12
C GLU A 321 2.14 17.56 -20.55
N GLN A 322 2.87 16.55 -21.04
CA GLN A 322 3.38 16.48 -22.41
C GLN A 322 2.24 16.40 -23.44
N LEU A 323 1.20 15.60 -23.20
CA LEU A 323 0.01 15.54 -24.04
C LEU A 323 -0.65 16.92 -24.17
N ALA A 324 -0.81 17.63 -23.05
CA ALA A 324 -1.41 18.96 -23.05
C ALA A 324 -0.54 20.00 -23.75
N THR A 325 0.78 19.97 -23.51
CA THR A 325 1.77 20.88 -24.12
C THR A 325 1.82 20.73 -25.64
N ASN A 326 1.70 19.50 -26.14
CA ASN A 326 1.69 19.21 -27.58
C ASN A 326 0.34 19.48 -28.25
N ASN A 327 -0.74 19.66 -27.49
CA ASN A 327 -2.08 19.90 -28.01
C ASN A 327 -2.73 21.14 -27.38
N PRO A 328 -2.08 22.32 -27.36
CA PRO A 328 -2.53 23.46 -26.57
C PRO A 328 -3.89 24.01 -27.03
N SER A 329 -4.21 23.87 -28.31
CA SER A 329 -5.48 24.30 -28.92
C SER A 329 -6.63 23.29 -28.74
N ASN A 330 -6.37 22.11 -28.19
CA ASN A 330 -7.38 21.08 -27.99
C ASN A 330 -7.50 20.69 -26.50
N PRO A 331 -8.07 21.57 -25.65
CA PRO A 331 -8.22 21.30 -24.22
C PRO A 331 -9.10 20.07 -23.93
N SER A 332 -9.90 19.61 -24.89
CA SER A 332 -10.71 18.40 -24.72
C SER A 332 -9.84 17.13 -24.58
N LEU A 333 -8.59 17.16 -25.05
CA LEU A 333 -7.59 16.11 -24.86
C LEU A 333 -6.83 16.22 -23.53
N HIS A 334 -6.89 17.36 -22.86
CA HIS A 334 -6.08 17.60 -21.67
C HIS A 334 -6.66 16.80 -20.51
N ARG A 335 -5.78 16.09 -19.80
CA ARG A 335 -6.13 15.35 -18.59
C ARG A 335 -5.13 15.69 -17.50
N HIS A 336 -5.62 15.70 -16.28
CA HIS A 336 -4.79 15.67 -15.08
C HIS A 336 -5.26 14.49 -14.25
N GLU A 337 -4.30 13.61 -13.94
CA GLU A 337 -4.51 12.46 -13.09
C GLU A 337 -4.61 12.88 -11.63
N ASP A 338 -5.32 12.08 -10.84
CA ASP A 338 -5.37 12.32 -9.41
C ASP A 338 -4.02 11.92 -8.79
N HIS A 339 -3.63 12.64 -7.74
CA HIS A 339 -2.32 12.44 -7.14
C HIS A 339 -2.20 11.06 -6.50
N PHE A 340 -3.18 10.67 -5.68
CA PHE A 340 -3.16 9.42 -4.92
C PHE A 340 -3.21 8.15 -5.79
N GLY A 341 -3.74 8.20 -7.02
CA GLY A 341 -3.81 7.06 -7.92
C GLY A 341 -2.45 6.55 -8.42
N HIS A 342 -1.36 7.32 -8.29
CA HIS A 342 -0.03 6.88 -8.72
C HIS A 342 0.54 5.79 -7.81
N LYS A 343 0.72 4.56 -8.33
CA LYS A 343 1.33 3.43 -7.63
C LYS A 343 2.62 3.00 -8.31
N VAL A 344 3.64 2.74 -7.49
CA VAL A 344 4.93 2.21 -7.90
C VAL A 344 5.02 0.75 -7.48
N LEU A 345 5.53 -0.09 -8.35
CA LEU A 345 5.83 -1.49 -8.08
C LEU A 345 7.29 -1.74 -8.46
N VAL A 346 8.04 -2.39 -7.57
CA VAL A 346 9.44 -2.73 -7.77
C VAL A 346 9.61 -4.25 -7.73
N ALA A 347 10.32 -4.77 -8.72
CA ALA A 347 10.71 -6.15 -8.85
C ALA A 347 12.20 -6.24 -9.19
N ASN A 348 13.04 -6.60 -8.22
CA ASN A 348 14.48 -6.81 -8.46
C ASN A 348 14.76 -8.28 -8.80
N ASN A 349 15.91 -8.63 -9.39
CA ASN A 349 16.36 -10.00 -9.68
C ASN A 349 15.26 -10.97 -10.15
N TRP A 350 14.36 -10.50 -11.03
CA TRP A 350 13.22 -11.24 -11.50
C TRP A 350 13.63 -12.26 -12.55
N HIS A 351 13.42 -13.54 -12.26
CA HIS A 351 13.80 -14.62 -13.17
C HIS A 351 12.86 -14.70 -14.37
N MET A 352 13.42 -14.57 -15.56
CA MET A 352 12.70 -14.67 -16.82
C MET A 352 13.34 -15.73 -17.73
N TYR A 353 12.57 -16.34 -18.61
CA TYR A 353 13.07 -17.31 -19.59
C TYR A 353 12.85 -16.83 -21.02
N ASN A 354 13.79 -17.14 -21.90
CA ASN A 354 13.76 -16.69 -23.28
C ASN A 354 12.53 -17.27 -23.98
N ALA A 355 11.77 -16.43 -24.68
CA ALA A 355 10.50 -16.81 -25.29
C ALA A 355 10.62 -17.88 -26.39
N SER A 356 11.81 -18.04 -26.98
CA SER A 356 12.09 -19.03 -28.04
C SER A 356 12.84 -20.27 -27.53
N ASN A 357 13.49 -20.19 -26.37
CA ASN A 357 14.21 -21.30 -25.76
C ASN A 357 14.22 -21.19 -24.23
N ASN A 358 13.29 -21.87 -23.56
CA ASN A 358 13.09 -21.75 -22.11
C ASN A 358 14.28 -22.25 -21.26
N SER A 359 15.29 -22.90 -21.85
CA SER A 359 16.53 -23.26 -21.15
C SER A 359 17.46 -22.05 -20.92
N ILE A 360 17.24 -20.95 -21.66
CA ILE A 360 17.96 -19.69 -21.49
C ILE A 360 17.18 -18.84 -20.51
N THR A 361 17.80 -18.48 -19.40
CA THR A 361 17.21 -17.64 -18.35
C THR A 361 18.04 -16.37 -18.17
N THR A 362 17.40 -15.34 -17.62
CA THR A 362 18.03 -14.06 -17.25
C THR A 362 17.35 -13.54 -15.97
N ALA A 363 18.03 -12.69 -15.22
CA ALA A 363 17.39 -11.88 -14.19
C ALA A 363 17.17 -10.45 -14.70
N CYS A 364 16.05 -9.84 -14.32
CA CYS A 364 15.76 -8.45 -14.65
C CYS A 364 15.36 -7.67 -13.40
N ASP A 365 15.79 -6.42 -13.35
CA ASP A 365 15.28 -5.43 -12.40
C ASP A 365 14.29 -4.53 -13.13
N VAL A 366 13.07 -4.44 -12.61
CA VAL A 366 11.97 -3.69 -13.22
C VAL A 366 11.32 -2.81 -12.16
N SER A 367 11.18 -1.53 -12.49
CA SER A 367 10.33 -0.59 -11.77
C SER A 367 9.20 -0.14 -12.69
N LEU A 368 7.99 -0.19 -12.14
CA LEU A 368 6.79 0.26 -12.81
C LEU A 368 6.16 1.37 -11.98
N LYS A 369 5.71 2.44 -12.64
CA LYS A 369 4.73 3.36 -12.09
C LYS A 369 3.45 3.26 -12.93
N LEU A 370 2.29 3.21 -12.30
CA LEU A 370 0.99 3.25 -12.97
C LEU A 370 0.02 4.10 -12.17
N HIS A 371 -0.78 4.93 -12.84
CA HIS A 371 -1.95 5.53 -12.21
C HIS A 371 -3.17 4.60 -12.22
N MET A 372 -3.69 4.26 -11.03
CA MET A 372 -4.87 3.42 -10.81
C MET A 372 -5.87 4.11 -9.87
N GLY A 373 -6.93 4.70 -10.44
CA GLY A 373 -7.99 5.38 -9.67
C GLY A 373 -9.03 4.41 -9.10
N THR A 374 -8.71 3.67 -8.04
CA THR A 374 -9.58 2.62 -7.47
C THR A 374 -10.70 3.12 -6.53
N HIS A 375 -10.93 4.44 -6.46
CA HIS A 375 -11.90 5.05 -5.54
C HIS A 375 -12.93 5.98 -6.23
N SER A 376 -12.67 6.47 -7.45
CA SER A 376 -13.51 7.46 -8.15
C SER A 376 -14.26 6.81 -9.32
N PRO A 377 -15.30 7.46 -9.86
CA PRO A 377 -15.94 6.99 -11.09
C PRO A 377 -15.10 7.25 -12.37
N ASP A 378 -13.95 7.94 -12.29
CA ASP A 378 -13.10 8.27 -13.46
C ASP A 378 -12.67 7.01 -14.23
N ALA A 379 -12.34 5.94 -13.51
CA ALA A 379 -11.99 4.64 -14.11
C ALA A 379 -13.15 3.97 -14.87
N LEU A 380 -14.38 4.47 -14.76
CA LEU A 380 -15.52 4.02 -15.58
C LEU A 380 -15.57 4.73 -16.94
N THR A 381 -15.04 5.95 -17.02
CA THR A 381 -15.13 6.84 -18.19
C THR A 381 -13.81 7.05 -18.91
N ASN A 382 -12.70 6.70 -18.28
CA ASN A 382 -11.38 6.86 -18.84
C ASN A 382 -10.67 5.51 -18.97
N THR A 383 -9.89 5.39 -20.03
CA THR A 383 -9.06 4.23 -20.28
C THR A 383 -7.56 4.47 -20.39
N ALA A 384 -7.13 5.70 -20.69
CA ALA A 384 -5.74 6.07 -20.77
C ALA A 384 -5.21 6.51 -19.40
N HIS A 385 -4.18 5.80 -18.92
CA HIS A 385 -3.53 6.07 -17.64
C HIS A 385 -2.02 6.09 -17.77
N GLU A 386 -1.37 7.01 -17.06
CA GLU A 386 0.08 7.19 -17.15
C GLU A 386 0.83 6.02 -16.54
N MET A 387 1.70 5.43 -17.35
CA MET A 387 2.54 4.29 -17.03
C MET A 387 4.00 4.59 -17.35
N PHE A 388 4.88 4.38 -16.38
CA PHE A 388 6.33 4.32 -16.60
C PHE A 388 6.79 2.88 -16.41
N LEU A 389 7.60 2.39 -17.34
CA LEU A 389 8.19 1.06 -17.30
C LEU A 389 9.69 1.20 -17.55
N ALA A 390 10.49 0.94 -16.53
CA ALA A 390 11.93 1.09 -16.61
C ALA A 390 12.64 -0.08 -15.92
N GLY A 391 13.84 -0.40 -16.39
CA GLY A 391 14.54 -1.57 -15.89
C GLY A 391 15.75 -1.96 -16.72
N LYS A 392 16.33 -3.09 -16.35
CA LYS A 392 17.47 -3.70 -17.02
C LYS A 392 17.48 -5.21 -16.76
N CYS A 393 17.82 -5.98 -17.78
CA CYS A 393 18.10 -7.40 -17.64
C CYS A 393 19.61 -7.66 -17.69
N ASP A 394 20.05 -8.78 -17.11
CA ASP A 394 21.45 -9.19 -17.14
C ASP A 394 21.99 -9.19 -18.57
N GLU A 395 23.18 -8.61 -18.74
CA GLU A 395 23.89 -8.51 -20.02
C GLU A 395 23.15 -7.74 -21.14
N MET A 396 22.05 -7.04 -20.83
CA MET A 396 21.26 -6.25 -21.78
C MET A 396 21.35 -4.76 -21.53
N GLU A 397 21.02 -3.97 -22.56
CA GLU A 397 20.87 -2.53 -22.44
C GLU A 397 19.61 -2.20 -21.61
N PRO A 398 19.65 -1.11 -20.80
CA PRO A 398 18.51 -0.68 -20.02
C PRO A 398 17.39 -0.11 -20.89
N PHE A 399 16.19 -0.06 -20.31
CA PHE A 399 15.03 0.60 -20.90
C PHE A 399 14.38 1.54 -19.87
N ASN A 400 13.76 2.60 -20.37
CA ASN A 400 12.97 3.55 -19.58
C ASN A 400 11.91 4.16 -20.48
N LEU A 401 10.67 3.73 -20.27
CA LEU A 401 9.53 4.05 -21.09
C LEU A 401 8.49 4.85 -20.32
N LYS A 402 7.89 5.84 -20.97
CA LYS A 402 6.86 6.73 -20.39
C LYS A 402 5.74 6.93 -21.40
N TYR A 403 4.51 6.52 -21.07
CA TYR A 403 3.37 6.60 -21.99
C TYR A 403 2.02 6.48 -21.25
N LEU A 404 0.92 6.77 -21.96
CA LEU A 404 -0.44 6.48 -21.54
C LEU A 404 -0.80 5.05 -21.94
N ALA A 405 -0.87 4.15 -20.96
CA ALA A 405 -1.37 2.80 -21.15
C ALA A 405 -2.90 2.81 -21.23
N SER A 406 -3.47 2.03 -22.17
CA SER A 406 -4.93 1.90 -22.33
C SER A 406 -5.44 0.60 -21.69
N PHE A 407 -6.58 0.65 -21.00
CA PHE A 407 -7.16 -0.48 -20.27
C PHE A 407 -8.56 -0.86 -20.80
N GLY A 408 -8.70 -0.96 -22.12
CA GLY A 408 -9.95 -1.32 -22.81
C GLY A 408 -10.75 -0.11 -23.29
N ALA A 409 -12.04 -0.28 -23.55
CA ALA A 409 -12.89 0.81 -24.03
C ALA A 409 -13.24 1.81 -22.91
N ALA A 410 -13.26 3.10 -23.21
CA ALA A 410 -13.80 4.10 -22.29
C ALA A 410 -15.33 3.94 -22.13
N GLY A 411 -15.87 4.18 -20.94
CA GLY A 411 -17.31 3.98 -20.66
C GLY A 411 -17.71 2.51 -20.46
N ALA A 412 -16.80 1.56 -20.72
CA ALA A 412 -17.03 0.14 -20.56
C ALA A 412 -15.90 -0.54 -19.76
N PHE A 413 -16.26 -1.65 -19.15
CA PHE A 413 -15.36 -2.51 -18.37
C PHE A 413 -16.01 -3.89 -18.30
N LYS A 414 -15.44 -4.82 -17.55
CA LYS A 414 -16.10 -6.09 -17.23
C LYS A 414 -16.23 -6.29 -15.74
N GLU A 415 -17.09 -7.19 -15.33
CA GLU A 415 -17.18 -7.55 -13.91
C GLU A 415 -15.93 -8.28 -13.43
N ALA A 416 -15.76 -8.39 -12.11
CA ALA A 416 -14.69 -9.15 -11.47
C ALA A 416 -14.49 -10.54 -12.13
N GLU A 417 -13.23 -10.92 -12.31
CA GLU A 417 -12.79 -12.14 -13.00
C GLU A 417 -12.98 -13.38 -12.13
N THR A 418 -14.24 -13.78 -11.96
CA THR A 418 -14.59 -14.96 -11.16
C THR A 418 -15.84 -15.64 -11.70
N SER A 419 -16.07 -16.86 -11.23
CA SER A 419 -17.20 -17.69 -11.64
C SER A 419 -18.54 -16.98 -11.40
N LEU A 420 -19.45 -17.10 -12.38
CA LEU A 420 -20.76 -16.41 -12.44
C LEU A 420 -20.70 -14.89 -12.61
N CYS A 421 -19.51 -14.31 -12.81
CA CYS A 421 -19.30 -12.92 -13.15
C CYS A 421 -18.55 -12.82 -14.49
N ASN A 422 -17.59 -11.89 -14.64
CA ASN A 422 -16.84 -11.66 -15.88
C ASN A 422 -17.70 -11.23 -17.08
N LEU A 423 -18.87 -10.61 -16.86
CA LEU A 423 -19.71 -10.08 -17.93
C LEU A 423 -19.25 -8.68 -18.35
N PRO A 424 -19.43 -8.28 -19.63
CA PRO A 424 -19.17 -6.91 -20.05
C PRO A 424 -20.20 -5.96 -19.41
N VAL A 425 -19.75 -4.74 -19.08
CA VAL A 425 -20.56 -3.69 -18.48
C VAL A 425 -20.34 -2.39 -19.23
N VAL A 426 -21.44 -1.73 -19.58
CA VAL A 426 -21.44 -0.35 -20.09
C VAL A 426 -21.95 0.55 -18.97
N SER A 427 -21.11 1.47 -18.51
CA SER A 427 -21.42 2.34 -17.36
C SER A 427 -22.54 3.35 -17.64
N GLY A 428 -22.77 3.65 -18.92
CA GLY A 428 -23.68 4.71 -19.36
C GLY A 428 -23.19 6.11 -19.02
N ILE A 429 -21.91 6.27 -18.66
CA ILE A 429 -21.27 7.57 -18.45
C ILE A 429 -20.46 7.91 -19.70
N ALA A 430 -20.58 9.14 -20.18
CA ALA A 430 -19.80 9.62 -21.32
C ALA A 430 -18.30 9.53 -21.03
N PRO A 431 -17.47 9.08 -21.98
CA PRO A 431 -16.02 9.14 -21.86
C PRO A 431 -15.50 10.53 -21.53
N ILE A 432 -14.50 10.62 -20.66
CA ILE A 432 -13.82 11.88 -20.34
C ILE A 432 -12.30 11.65 -20.35
N PRO A 433 -11.55 12.38 -21.19
CA PRO A 433 -11.93 13.00 -22.48
C PRO A 433 -12.90 12.23 -23.38
N THR A 434 -13.56 12.90 -24.33
CA THR A 434 -14.54 12.26 -25.25
C THR A 434 -13.87 11.45 -26.37
N ASN A 435 -12.64 11.76 -26.72
CA ASN A 435 -11.85 11.15 -27.81
C ASN A 435 -10.80 10.16 -27.29
N GLN A 436 -11.18 9.38 -26.28
CA GLN A 436 -10.32 8.38 -25.67
C GLN A 436 -9.94 7.26 -26.65
N PRO A 437 -8.70 6.73 -26.58
CA PRO A 437 -8.33 5.54 -27.32
C PRO A 437 -9.28 4.37 -26.99
N ASN A 438 -9.55 3.51 -27.98
CA ASN A 438 -10.39 2.32 -27.81
C ASN A 438 -9.58 1.02 -27.90
N TRP A 439 -8.39 1.01 -27.32
CA TRP A 439 -7.45 -0.12 -27.35
C TRP A 439 -7.10 -0.59 -25.93
N GLY A 440 -6.24 -1.59 -25.82
CA GLY A 440 -5.91 -2.22 -24.55
C GLY A 440 -6.82 -3.40 -24.25
N ILE A 441 -6.62 -4.02 -23.07
CA ILE A 441 -7.28 -5.27 -22.73
C ILE A 441 -8.60 -4.97 -22.02
N HIS A 442 -8.59 -4.74 -20.70
CA HIS A 442 -9.78 -4.30 -19.95
C HIS A 442 -9.43 -3.84 -18.53
N ARG A 443 -10.41 -3.17 -17.91
CA ARG A 443 -10.58 -3.11 -16.45
C ARG A 443 -11.66 -4.11 -16.04
N ALA A 444 -11.45 -4.79 -14.92
CA ALA A 444 -12.48 -5.58 -14.27
C ALA A 444 -12.81 -4.95 -12.91
N ILE A 445 -14.06 -4.51 -12.73
CA ILE A 445 -14.49 -3.76 -11.54
C ILE A 445 -15.60 -4.55 -10.84
N PRO A 446 -15.59 -4.66 -9.49
CA PRO A 446 -16.69 -5.27 -8.74
C PRO A 446 -18.04 -4.62 -9.06
N THR A 447 -19.11 -5.39 -9.15
CA THR A 447 -20.46 -4.87 -9.46
C THR A 447 -21.51 -5.34 -8.46
N ALA A 448 -22.52 -4.50 -8.23
CA ALA A 448 -23.66 -4.82 -7.38
C ALA A 448 -24.36 -6.11 -7.84
N GLU A 449 -24.49 -6.29 -9.15
CA GLU A 449 -25.15 -7.41 -9.80
C GLU A 449 -24.35 -8.71 -9.62
N CYS A 450 -23.02 -8.67 -9.78
CA CYS A 450 -22.13 -9.84 -9.61
C CYS A 450 -22.24 -10.42 -8.20
N TYR A 451 -22.35 -9.60 -7.15
CA TYR A 451 -22.53 -10.08 -5.78
C TYR A 451 -23.82 -10.90 -5.59
N GLN A 452 -24.86 -10.66 -6.39
CA GLN A 452 -26.17 -11.28 -6.24
C GLN A 452 -26.36 -12.58 -7.03
N ARG A 453 -25.40 -12.99 -7.88
CA ARG A 453 -25.57 -14.18 -8.73
C ARG A 453 -25.19 -15.49 -8.04
N GLY A 454 -25.89 -16.57 -8.39
CA GLY A 454 -25.67 -17.93 -7.89
C GLY A 454 -26.47 -18.28 -6.64
N THR A 455 -26.24 -19.48 -6.11
CA THR A 455 -26.81 -19.96 -4.85
C THR A 455 -26.26 -19.19 -3.64
N VAL A 456 -26.88 -19.31 -2.47
CA VAL A 456 -26.39 -18.68 -1.24
C VAL A 456 -24.95 -19.10 -0.92
N ASP A 457 -24.63 -20.37 -1.10
CA ASP A 457 -23.28 -20.89 -0.84
C ASP A 457 -22.26 -20.31 -1.81
N GLN A 458 -22.58 -20.24 -3.11
CA GLN A 458 -21.73 -19.61 -4.11
C GLN A 458 -21.50 -18.12 -3.84
N LYS A 459 -22.56 -17.39 -3.44
CA LYS A 459 -22.43 -15.98 -3.06
C LYS A 459 -21.47 -15.81 -1.87
N ASN A 460 -21.57 -16.66 -0.85
CA ASN A 460 -20.71 -16.57 0.33
C ASN A 460 -19.27 -17.02 0.06
N SER A 461 -19.05 -18.07 -0.74
CA SER A 461 -17.71 -18.60 -1.01
C SER A 461 -16.90 -17.73 -1.97
N LEU A 462 -17.55 -17.10 -2.95
CA LEU A 462 -16.90 -16.28 -3.98
C LEU A 462 -16.86 -14.79 -3.64
N VAL A 463 -17.40 -14.35 -2.50
CA VAL A 463 -17.59 -12.90 -2.23
C VAL A 463 -16.30 -12.10 -2.30
N LEU A 464 -15.19 -12.64 -1.78
CA LEU A 464 -13.90 -11.95 -1.80
C LEU A 464 -13.32 -11.89 -3.23
N ASP A 465 -13.48 -12.94 -4.03
CA ASP A 465 -13.08 -12.90 -5.45
C ASP A 465 -13.92 -11.91 -6.26
N ARG A 466 -15.21 -11.80 -5.95
CA ARG A 466 -16.12 -10.79 -6.55
C ARG A 466 -15.78 -9.36 -6.13
N THR A 467 -14.98 -9.19 -5.08
CA THR A 467 -14.55 -7.88 -4.55
C THR A 467 -13.24 -7.40 -5.19
N LYS A 468 -12.55 -8.23 -5.99
CA LYS A 468 -11.27 -7.85 -6.61
C LYS A 468 -11.48 -6.92 -7.81
N GLU A 469 -10.61 -5.91 -7.92
CA GLU A 469 -10.49 -5.04 -9.08
C GLU A 469 -9.22 -5.41 -9.86
N TYR A 470 -9.34 -5.55 -11.18
CA TYR A 470 -8.23 -5.90 -12.07
C TYR A 470 -8.01 -4.83 -13.14
N TRP A 471 -6.75 -4.55 -13.43
CA TRP A 471 -6.33 -3.62 -14.47
C TRP A 471 -5.36 -4.34 -15.40
N LEU A 472 -5.79 -4.57 -16.65
CA LEU A 472 -5.00 -5.29 -17.64
C LEU A 472 -4.72 -4.39 -18.85
N THR A 473 -3.45 -4.28 -19.20
CA THR A 473 -2.98 -3.55 -20.39
C THR A 473 -1.93 -4.35 -21.15
N GLY A 474 -1.69 -4.00 -22.41
CA GLY A 474 -0.72 -4.67 -23.27
C GLY A 474 0.59 -3.89 -23.37
N PHE A 475 1.68 -4.62 -23.63
CA PHE A 475 2.99 -4.10 -23.99
C PHE A 475 3.63 -5.00 -25.03
N GLY A 476 3.76 -4.51 -26.26
CA GLY A 476 4.09 -5.38 -27.40
C GLY A 476 3.10 -6.54 -27.48
N GLU A 477 3.63 -7.76 -27.52
CA GLU A 477 2.85 -9.02 -27.50
C GLU A 477 2.69 -9.61 -26.09
N ARG A 478 2.86 -8.81 -25.04
CA ARG A 478 2.77 -9.23 -23.63
C ARG A 478 1.72 -8.41 -22.89
N GLY A 479 1.31 -8.88 -21.71
CA GLY A 479 0.27 -8.23 -20.89
C GLY A 479 0.80 -7.89 -19.50
N PHE A 480 0.36 -6.76 -18.96
CA PHE A 480 0.56 -6.34 -17.58
C PHE A 480 -0.76 -6.52 -16.81
N TYR A 481 -0.67 -7.09 -15.61
CA TYR A 481 -1.79 -7.46 -14.76
C TYR A 481 -1.60 -6.81 -13.40
N PHE A 482 -2.54 -5.97 -12.99
CA PHE A 482 -2.59 -5.39 -11.65
C PHE A 482 -3.87 -5.79 -10.96
N THR A 483 -3.75 -6.22 -9.72
CA THR A 483 -4.90 -6.69 -8.94
C THR A 483 -4.94 -6.00 -7.58
N ILE A 484 -6.09 -5.41 -7.28
CA ILE A 484 -6.39 -4.77 -6.00
C ILE A 484 -7.49 -5.59 -5.32
N THR A 485 -7.22 -6.06 -4.11
CA THR A 485 -8.12 -7.01 -3.41
C THR A 485 -9.07 -6.34 -2.43
N ASN A 486 -8.80 -5.10 -2.03
CA ASN A 486 -9.63 -4.32 -1.10
C ASN A 486 -10.11 -2.97 -1.68
N PRO A 487 -10.63 -2.90 -2.92
CA PRO A 487 -11.05 -1.64 -3.52
C PRO A 487 -12.14 -0.96 -2.68
N SER A 488 -12.06 0.37 -2.57
CA SER A 488 -12.98 1.17 -1.77
C SER A 488 -14.39 1.33 -2.38
N ARG A 489 -14.55 0.90 -3.63
CA ARG A 489 -15.77 1.07 -4.42
C ARG A 489 -16.16 -0.23 -5.14
N PHE A 490 -17.41 -0.24 -5.57
CA PHE A 490 -17.93 -1.14 -6.60
C PHE A 490 -18.88 -0.36 -7.52
N TYR A 491 -19.05 -0.83 -8.75
CA TYR A 491 -20.02 -0.27 -9.68
C TYR A 491 -21.44 -0.56 -9.22
N ASN A 492 -22.28 0.47 -9.23
CA ASN A 492 -23.69 0.38 -8.92
C ASN A 492 -24.47 1.29 -9.88
N ALA A 493 -25.11 0.68 -10.88
CA ALA A 493 -25.86 1.39 -11.92
C ALA A 493 -26.99 2.28 -11.36
N SER A 494 -27.52 1.93 -10.18
CA SER A 494 -28.62 2.65 -9.51
C SER A 494 -28.16 3.89 -8.74
N SER A 495 -26.85 4.04 -8.50
CA SER A 495 -26.30 5.23 -7.83
C SER A 495 -26.10 6.38 -8.82
N SER A 496 -26.20 7.62 -8.34
CA SER A 496 -26.03 8.83 -9.16
C SER A 496 -24.60 8.96 -9.72
N THR A 497 -23.60 8.53 -8.98
CA THR A 497 -22.18 8.52 -9.38
C THR A 497 -21.76 7.23 -10.09
N LYS A 498 -22.70 6.29 -10.29
CA LYS A 498 -22.46 4.92 -10.80
C LYS A 498 -21.50 4.08 -9.96
N ILE A 499 -21.14 4.52 -8.76
CA ILE A 499 -20.36 3.77 -7.79
C ILE A 499 -21.03 3.79 -6.41
N SER A 500 -20.73 2.78 -5.60
CA SER A 500 -21.07 2.72 -4.18
C SER A 500 -19.86 2.25 -3.38
N ARG A 501 -19.87 2.43 -2.05
CA ARG A 501 -18.71 2.14 -1.22
C ARG A 501 -18.75 0.72 -0.68
N THR A 502 -17.66 -0.02 -0.83
CA THR A 502 -17.57 -1.43 -0.43
C THR A 502 -17.83 -1.59 1.07
N VAL A 503 -17.37 -0.66 1.90
CA VAL A 503 -17.58 -0.68 3.36
C VAL A 503 -19.06 -0.62 3.75
N ASP A 504 -19.92 0.01 2.95
CA ASP A 504 -21.36 0.09 3.25
C ASP A 504 -22.03 -1.29 3.16
N LEU A 505 -21.47 -2.21 2.37
CA LEU A 505 -21.96 -3.58 2.26
C LEU A 505 -21.80 -4.37 3.57
N CYS A 506 -20.89 -3.97 4.46
CA CYS A 506 -20.76 -4.58 5.79
C CYS A 506 -21.98 -4.33 6.66
N TYR A 507 -22.68 -3.20 6.47
CA TYR A 507 -23.87 -2.83 7.24
C TYR A 507 -25.17 -3.42 6.69
N ASN A 508 -25.09 -4.23 5.61
CA ASN A 508 -26.21 -4.98 5.08
C ASN A 508 -26.07 -6.46 5.46
N SER A 509 -26.77 -6.88 6.52
CA SER A 509 -26.70 -8.26 7.05
C SER A 509 -27.11 -9.35 6.05
N SER A 510 -27.85 -8.98 5.00
CA SER A 510 -28.24 -9.90 3.92
C SER A 510 -27.16 -10.04 2.85
N HIS A 511 -26.20 -9.12 2.79
CA HIS A 511 -25.11 -9.15 1.81
C HIS A 511 -24.08 -10.22 2.19
N PRO A 512 -23.55 -11.02 1.25
CA PRO A 512 -22.56 -12.07 1.56
C PRO A 512 -21.29 -11.51 2.22
N LEU A 513 -20.91 -10.26 1.88
CA LEU A 513 -19.72 -9.61 2.45
C LEU A 513 -19.86 -9.36 3.96
N SER A 514 -21.09 -9.15 4.48
CA SER A 514 -21.31 -8.90 5.92
C SER A 514 -20.85 -10.05 6.82
N LYS A 515 -20.67 -11.25 6.26
CA LYS A 515 -20.26 -12.45 6.98
C LYS A 515 -18.74 -12.60 7.06
N THR A 516 -17.98 -11.83 6.29
CA THR A 516 -16.51 -11.89 6.29
C THR A 516 -15.97 -11.32 7.60
N LEU A 517 -14.80 -11.79 8.03
CA LEU A 517 -14.09 -11.24 9.18
C LEU A 517 -13.83 -9.74 9.01
N LEU A 518 -13.45 -9.27 7.82
CA LEU A 518 -13.26 -7.83 7.55
C LEU A 518 -14.50 -7.00 7.90
N CYS A 519 -15.69 -7.46 7.51
CA CYS A 519 -16.92 -6.77 7.86
C CYS A 519 -17.32 -6.94 9.33
N GLN A 520 -17.09 -8.12 9.93
CA GLN A 520 -17.34 -8.31 11.36
C GLN A 520 -16.49 -7.37 12.23
N GLU A 521 -15.21 -7.17 11.87
CA GLU A 521 -14.33 -6.18 12.52
C GLU A 521 -14.83 -4.76 12.30
N THR A 522 -15.22 -4.40 11.07
CA THR A 522 -15.79 -3.09 10.74
C THR A 522 -17.03 -2.77 11.59
N LEU A 523 -17.92 -3.74 11.78
CA LEU A 523 -19.13 -3.58 12.61
C LEU A 523 -18.80 -3.48 14.10
N ALA A 524 -17.72 -4.11 14.54
CA ALA A 524 -17.30 -4.14 15.94
C ALA A 524 -16.36 -2.97 16.34
N ALA A 525 -15.86 -2.19 15.38
CA ALA A 525 -14.85 -1.14 15.55
C ALA A 525 -15.28 0.13 16.32
N GLY A 526 -16.46 0.13 16.96
CA GLY A 526 -17.01 1.31 17.64
C GLY A 526 -18.03 2.05 16.77
N SER A 527 -17.92 3.37 16.67
CA SER A 527 -18.79 4.20 15.82
C SER A 527 -18.84 3.65 14.37
N LYS A 528 -19.89 4.02 13.62
CA LYS A 528 -20.00 3.64 12.20
C LYS A 528 -18.72 4.06 11.44
N VAL A 529 -18.12 3.10 10.74
CA VAL A 529 -16.94 3.29 9.90
C VAL A 529 -17.41 3.73 8.52
N THR A 530 -16.86 4.86 8.03
CA THR A 530 -17.13 5.37 6.69
C THR A 530 -16.02 4.99 5.73
N TRP A 531 -16.23 5.19 4.43
CA TRP A 531 -15.26 4.82 3.39
C TRP A 531 -13.95 5.60 3.50
N ASP A 532 -14.02 6.86 3.96
CA ASP A 532 -12.90 7.78 4.18
C ASP A 532 -12.35 7.73 5.61
N ASP A 533 -12.54 6.61 6.31
CA ASP A 533 -12.06 6.37 7.66
C ASP A 533 -10.85 5.43 7.63
N PRO A 534 -9.73 5.73 8.33
CA PRO A 534 -8.61 4.81 8.49
C PRO A 534 -8.96 3.47 9.12
N ARG A 535 -10.18 3.29 9.67
CA ARG A 535 -10.70 2.01 10.15
C ARG A 535 -11.28 1.13 9.05
N SER A 536 -11.63 1.69 7.89
CA SER A 536 -12.19 0.94 6.76
C SER A 536 -11.15 -0.04 6.22
N PRO A 537 -11.45 -1.33 6.04
CA PRO A 537 -10.51 -2.25 5.39
C PRO A 537 -10.48 -2.09 3.86
N PHE A 538 -11.46 -1.38 3.26
CA PHE A 538 -11.61 -1.19 1.82
C PHE A 538 -11.05 0.16 1.38
N ARG A 539 -9.74 0.21 1.12
CA ARG A 539 -8.98 1.44 0.82
C ARG A 539 -8.12 1.35 -0.45
N GLY A 540 -8.15 0.23 -1.16
CA GLY A 540 -7.42 0.06 -2.42
C GLY A 540 -5.90 -0.03 -2.27
N THR A 541 -5.42 -0.50 -1.12
CA THR A 541 -3.99 -0.53 -0.75
C THR A 541 -3.35 -1.90 -0.91
N VAL A 542 -4.14 -2.94 -1.18
CA VAL A 542 -3.70 -4.33 -1.13
C VAL A 542 -3.52 -4.88 -2.54
N HIS A 543 -2.26 -4.96 -2.94
CA HIS A 543 -1.84 -5.50 -4.24
C HIS A 543 -1.45 -6.96 -4.07
N SER A 544 -2.03 -7.86 -4.87
CA SER A 544 -1.73 -9.29 -4.80
C SER A 544 -1.83 -9.95 -6.15
N GLY A 545 -0.80 -10.69 -6.56
CA GLY A 545 -0.78 -11.39 -7.86
C GLY A 545 -0.62 -10.45 -9.05
N SER A 546 -0.12 -9.23 -8.84
CA SER A 546 0.27 -8.33 -9.93
C SER A 546 1.51 -8.89 -10.62
N HIS A 547 1.54 -8.91 -11.95
CA HIS A 547 2.63 -9.49 -12.75
C HIS A 547 2.55 -8.99 -14.20
N PHE A 548 3.48 -9.40 -15.06
CA PHE A 548 3.36 -9.24 -16.51
C PHE A 548 3.71 -10.55 -17.21
N SER A 549 3.24 -10.81 -18.43
CA SER A 549 3.49 -12.09 -19.11
C SER A 549 4.87 -12.20 -19.77
N GLY A 550 5.56 -11.08 -19.94
CA GLY A 550 6.92 -11.02 -20.47
C GLY A 550 7.36 -9.61 -20.83
N LEU A 551 8.59 -9.47 -21.29
CA LEU A 551 9.17 -8.25 -21.88
C LEU A 551 9.67 -8.57 -23.28
N VAL A 552 9.27 -7.76 -24.25
CA VAL A 552 9.67 -7.90 -25.64
C VAL A 552 10.06 -6.54 -26.20
N PHE A 553 11.28 -6.45 -26.71
CA PHE A 553 11.84 -5.30 -27.40
C PHE A 553 12.30 -5.73 -28.79
N GLY A 554 11.95 -4.96 -29.82
CA GLY A 554 12.53 -5.11 -31.16
C GLY A 554 13.88 -4.40 -31.27
N ASP A 555 14.63 -4.70 -32.32
CA ASP A 555 15.85 -3.97 -32.64
C ASP A 555 15.55 -2.47 -32.85
N SER A 556 16.41 -1.62 -32.30
CA SER A 556 16.31 -0.17 -32.44
C SER A 556 17.60 0.41 -33.02
N PRO A 557 17.54 1.33 -34.00
CA PRO A 557 18.74 1.94 -34.57
C PRO A 557 19.51 2.80 -33.56
N ASN A 558 18.83 3.30 -32.51
CA ASN A 558 19.41 4.12 -31.45
C ASN A 558 18.85 3.69 -30.09
N SER A 559 19.65 3.84 -29.03
CA SER A 559 19.19 3.59 -27.65
C SER A 559 18.22 4.65 -27.13
N VAL A 560 18.17 5.81 -27.78
CA VAL A 560 17.23 6.89 -27.49
C VAL A 560 16.31 7.09 -28.69
N THR A 561 15.01 7.08 -28.42
CA THR A 561 13.96 7.42 -29.39
C THR A 561 12.94 8.36 -28.76
N TYR A 562 12.08 8.95 -29.57
CA TYR A 562 11.01 9.85 -29.15
C TYR A 562 9.67 9.33 -29.65
N THR A 563 8.64 9.37 -28.80
CA THR A 563 7.28 8.92 -29.13
C THR A 563 6.25 9.99 -28.81
N ASP A 564 5.03 9.77 -29.29
CA ASP A 564 3.85 10.48 -28.77
C ASP A 564 3.47 10.02 -27.34
N ALA A 565 2.45 10.67 -26.77
CA ALA A 565 1.94 10.40 -25.42
C ALA A 565 1.44 8.95 -25.21
N TYR A 566 1.17 8.20 -26.27
CA TYR A 566 0.70 6.82 -26.22
C TYR A 566 1.82 5.81 -26.53
N GLY A 567 3.08 6.26 -26.59
CA GLY A 567 4.23 5.40 -26.88
C GLY A 567 4.32 4.98 -28.34
N ARG A 568 3.65 5.69 -29.27
CA ARG A 568 3.62 5.35 -30.71
C ARG A 568 4.44 6.36 -31.52
N ASN A 569 4.51 6.10 -32.83
CA ASN A 569 5.14 6.98 -33.82
C ASN A 569 6.61 7.30 -33.49
N SER A 570 7.37 6.26 -33.13
CA SER A 570 8.78 6.35 -32.73
C SER A 570 9.66 7.06 -33.77
N ARG A 571 10.51 8.00 -33.33
CA ARG A 571 11.46 8.76 -34.15
C ARG A 571 12.80 8.93 -33.44
N THR A 572 13.88 9.00 -34.21
CA THR A 572 15.24 9.24 -33.67
C THR A 572 15.47 10.68 -33.17
N SER A 573 14.54 11.60 -33.41
CA SER A 573 14.57 13.01 -32.98
C SER A 573 13.17 13.48 -32.60
N PRO A 574 13.04 14.45 -31.68
CA PRO A 574 11.75 14.99 -31.28
C PRO A 574 11.10 15.76 -32.44
N ALA A 575 9.77 15.68 -32.53
CA ALA A 575 8.95 16.42 -33.48
C ALA A 575 7.70 16.98 -32.75
N PRO A 576 7.83 18.12 -32.05
CA PRO A 576 6.75 18.69 -31.23
C PRO A 576 5.49 19.04 -32.02
N ASP A 577 5.64 19.44 -33.28
CA ASP A 577 4.53 19.71 -34.23
C ASP A 577 3.67 18.48 -34.53
N LEU A 578 4.24 17.28 -34.36
CA LEU A 578 3.56 15.99 -34.48
C LEU A 578 3.19 15.40 -33.11
N GLY A 579 3.44 16.13 -32.02
CA GLY A 579 3.25 15.66 -30.65
C GLY A 579 4.22 14.56 -30.19
N ILE A 580 5.34 14.40 -30.88
CA ILE A 580 6.38 13.40 -30.58
C ILE A 580 7.48 14.07 -29.74
N THR A 581 7.31 14.06 -28.42
CA THR A 581 8.23 14.74 -27.47
C THR A 581 8.75 13.85 -26.36
N LEU A 582 8.12 12.69 -26.11
CA LEU A 582 8.52 11.83 -25.00
C LEU A 582 9.75 11.03 -25.38
N LYS A 583 10.87 11.35 -24.75
CA LYS A 583 12.09 10.56 -24.82
C LYS A 583 11.84 9.19 -24.19
N GLN A 584 12.27 8.15 -24.89
CA GLN A 584 12.26 6.77 -24.46
C GLN A 584 13.68 6.23 -24.51
N LEU A 585 14.09 5.49 -23.50
CA LEU A 585 15.29 4.66 -23.53
C LEU A 585 14.89 3.24 -23.91
N VAL A 586 15.47 2.71 -24.98
CA VAL A 586 15.18 1.38 -25.52
C VAL A 586 16.49 0.63 -25.80
N PRO A 587 16.50 -0.71 -25.72
CA PRO A 587 17.62 -1.51 -26.18
C PRO A 587 17.81 -1.39 -27.70
N THR A 588 19.05 -1.32 -28.16
CA THR A 588 19.41 -1.37 -29.59
C THR A 588 19.31 -2.78 -30.15
N LYS A 589 19.64 -3.78 -29.32
CA LYS A 589 19.49 -5.21 -29.59
C LYS A 589 18.18 -5.70 -28.98
N GLY A 590 17.26 -6.15 -29.82
CA GLY A 590 15.97 -6.68 -29.39
C GLY A 590 16.13 -7.96 -28.56
N PHE A 591 15.14 -8.20 -27.69
CA PHE A 591 15.06 -9.41 -26.90
C PHE A 591 13.60 -9.77 -26.60
N GLY A 592 13.35 -11.02 -26.23
CA GLY A 592 12.03 -11.50 -25.83
C GLY A 592 12.12 -12.52 -24.72
N TYR A 593 11.61 -12.17 -23.55
CA TYR A 593 11.55 -13.04 -22.38
C TYR A 593 10.13 -13.12 -21.85
N ASN A 594 9.72 -14.31 -21.42
CA ASN A 594 8.48 -14.55 -20.72
C ASN A 594 8.76 -14.68 -19.22
N VAL A 595 7.75 -14.43 -18.41
CA VAL A 595 7.86 -14.61 -16.96
C VAL A 595 7.61 -16.05 -16.55
N ASP A 596 8.31 -16.49 -15.50
CA ASP A 596 8.00 -17.73 -14.77
C ASP A 596 6.86 -17.47 -13.78
N GLY A 597 5.69 -18.08 -14.01
CA GLY A 597 4.42 -17.69 -13.41
C GLY A 597 4.45 -17.45 -11.89
N HIS A 598 4.92 -18.42 -11.10
CA HIS A 598 4.95 -18.28 -9.64
C HIS A 598 6.19 -17.54 -9.12
N ALA A 599 7.32 -17.58 -9.83
CA ALA A 599 8.56 -16.92 -9.44
C ALA A 599 8.63 -15.43 -9.84
N SER A 600 7.68 -14.98 -10.67
CA SER A 600 7.65 -13.63 -11.26
C SER A 600 6.37 -12.86 -10.93
N LEU A 601 5.80 -13.14 -9.75
CA LEU A 601 4.76 -12.28 -9.19
C LEU A 601 5.42 -11.11 -8.48
N ILE A 602 4.84 -9.92 -8.64
CA ILE A 602 5.21 -8.78 -7.79
C ILE A 602 4.72 -9.17 -6.39
N PRO A 603 5.61 -9.14 -5.37
CA PRO A 603 5.25 -9.64 -4.05
C PRO A 603 4.00 -8.93 -3.51
N THR A 604 3.10 -9.71 -2.93
CA THR A 604 1.91 -9.19 -2.31
C THR A 604 2.25 -8.17 -1.21
N ALA A 605 1.54 -7.04 -1.19
CA ALA A 605 1.81 -5.93 -0.29
C ALA A 605 0.52 -5.22 0.14
N ASP A 606 0.45 -4.82 1.41
CA ASP A 606 -0.57 -3.89 1.93
C ASP A 606 0.13 -2.60 2.34
N TYR A 607 -0.01 -1.59 1.49
CA TYR A 607 0.64 -0.31 1.69
C TYR A 607 -0.03 0.54 2.80
N SER A 608 -1.07 0.03 3.46
CA SER A 608 -1.63 0.61 4.69
C SER A 608 -1.00 0.10 5.99
N ALA A 609 -0.04 -0.84 5.89
CA ALA A 609 0.54 -1.55 7.03
C ALA A 609 -0.51 -2.19 7.96
N SER A 610 -1.49 -2.89 7.37
CA SER A 610 -2.64 -3.46 8.07
C SER A 610 -3.48 -2.39 8.78
N GLY A 611 -3.60 -1.22 8.15
CA GLY A 611 -4.32 -0.06 8.66
C GLY A 611 -3.63 0.74 9.76
N ARG A 612 -2.34 0.53 10.01
CA ARG A 612 -1.60 1.21 11.10
C ARG A 612 -1.05 2.58 10.72
N ASN A 613 -0.92 2.89 9.43
CA ASN A 613 -0.26 4.12 8.95
C ASN A 613 -1.22 5.25 8.54
N GLY A 614 -2.52 5.12 8.80
CA GLY A 614 -3.50 6.20 8.59
C GLY A 614 -4.00 6.36 7.15
N VAL A 615 -3.52 5.55 6.21
CA VAL A 615 -4.03 5.50 4.82
C VAL A 615 -5.52 5.15 4.82
N ARG A 616 -6.29 5.81 3.96
CA ARG A 616 -7.74 5.64 3.82
C ARG A 616 -8.17 6.00 2.39
N ALA A 617 -9.41 5.71 2.01
CA ALA A 617 -9.90 6.22 0.72
C ALA A 617 -10.23 7.73 0.81
N PRO A 618 -10.08 8.52 -0.28
CA PRO A 618 -9.49 8.11 -1.55
C PRO A 618 -7.99 7.91 -1.36
N ASN A 619 -7.53 6.79 -1.91
CA ASN A 619 -6.14 6.42 -2.04
C ASN A 619 -5.93 5.94 -3.46
#